data_AF-A0A0J5GVI4-F1
#
_entry.id   AF-A0A0J5GVI4-F1
#
_cell.length_a   1.000
_cell.length_b   1.000
_cell.length_c   1.000
_cell.angle_alpha   90.00
_cell.angle_beta   90.00
_cell.angle_gamma   90.00
#
_symmetry.space_group_name_H-M   'P 1'
#
loop_
_entity.id
_entity.type
_entity.pdbx_description
1 polymer ?
#
loop_
_entity_poly.entity_id
_entity_poly.type
_entity_poly.pdbx_seq_one_letter_code
_entity_poly.pdbx_strand_id
1 'polypeptide(L)'
;MAVRKGRLEKILVVKKAEKEQASSEYQQAISQFETEGQALYDLLKKKEVLEQSLQTNLQVGIPIESLKQQQFFMGNLEKNLLHQQKKVSHARAFMNLKEEKLKEQSMECKKYEVLDDKEKKFWKQNDLKVEATFIDELSILQYSQHTNR
;
A
#
# COMPACT_ATOMS: atom_id res chain seq x y z
N MET A 1 0.07 33.89 -20.18
CA MET A 1 0.28 32.55 -20.77
C MET A 1 -0.54 31.53 -19.99
N ALA A 2 -1.65 31.06 -20.56
CA ALA A 2 -2.44 30.01 -19.91
C ALA A 2 -1.67 28.69 -20.03
N VAL A 3 -1.17 28.17 -18.91
CA VAL A 3 -0.57 26.84 -18.85
C VAL A 3 -1.65 25.86 -19.33
N ARG A 4 -1.47 25.32 -20.54
CA ARG A 4 -2.38 24.33 -21.13
C ARG A 4 -2.30 23.09 -20.24
N LYS A 5 -3.25 22.91 -19.31
CA LYS A 5 -3.32 21.68 -18.48
C LYS A 5 -3.38 20.48 -19.42
N GLY A 6 -2.27 19.75 -19.51
CA GLY A 6 -2.10 18.62 -20.41
C GLY A 6 -3.09 17.50 -20.09
N ARG A 7 -3.40 16.65 -21.08
CA ARG A 7 -4.20 15.44 -20.87
C ARG A 7 -3.52 14.51 -19.86
N LEU A 8 -2.18 14.52 -19.79
CA LEU A 8 -1.38 13.73 -18.85
C LEU A 8 -1.53 14.18 -17.40
N GLU A 9 -1.58 15.48 -17.10
CA GLU A 9 -1.81 15.96 -15.73
C GLU A 9 -3.14 15.47 -15.15
N LYS A 10 -4.20 15.40 -15.97
CA LYS A 10 -5.50 14.86 -15.53
C LYS A 10 -5.42 13.37 -15.24
N ILE A 11 -4.74 12.60 -16.09
CA ILE A 11 -4.51 11.16 -15.87
C ILE A 11 -3.68 10.95 -14.61
N LEU A 12 -2.66 11.79 -14.40
CA LEU A 12 -1.79 11.71 -13.23
C LEU A 12 -2.55 11.89 -11.92
N VAL A 13 -3.53 12.79 -11.89
CA VAL A 13 -4.42 12.97 -10.72
C VAL A 13 -5.18 11.68 -10.41
N VAL A 14 -5.73 11.02 -11.43
CA VAL A 14 -6.43 9.74 -11.25
C VAL A 14 -5.46 8.66 -10.75
N LYS A 15 -4.28 8.54 -11.35
CA LYS A 15 -3.27 7.56 -10.93
C LYS A 15 -2.74 7.76 -9.51
N LYS A 16 -2.61 9.01 -9.07
CA LYS A 16 -2.28 9.33 -7.68
C LYS A 16 -3.39 8.92 -6.73
N ALA A 17 -4.65 9.17 -7.09
CA ALA A 17 -5.80 8.75 -6.29
C ALA A 17 -5.91 7.20 -6.21
N GLU A 18 -5.70 6.49 -7.31
CA GLU A 18 -5.70 5.02 -7.35
C GLU A 18 -4.60 4.42 -6.47
N LYS A 19 -3.38 5.00 -6.50
CA LYS A 19 -2.28 4.62 -5.62
C LYS A 19 -2.61 4.89 -4.14
N GLU A 20 -3.18 6.05 -3.82
CA GLU A 20 -3.57 6.40 -2.45
C GLU A 20 -4.64 5.45 -1.90
N GLN A 21 -5.64 5.14 -2.72
CA GLN A 21 -6.66 4.15 -2.38
C GLN A 21 -6.04 2.76 -2.14
N ALA A 22 -5.13 2.31 -3.02
CA ALA A 22 -4.45 1.04 -2.82
C ALA A 22 -3.59 1.02 -1.54
N SER A 23 -2.98 2.17 -1.19
CA SER A 23 -2.20 2.34 0.05
C SER A 23 -3.10 2.19 1.28
N SER A 24 -4.25 2.88 1.27
CA SER A 24 -5.24 2.76 2.35
C SER A 24 -5.79 1.33 2.47
N GLU A 25 -6.10 0.66 1.35
CA GLU A 25 -6.57 -0.74 1.37
C GLU A 25 -5.52 -1.69 1.96
N TYR A 26 -4.23 -1.47 1.65
CA TYR A 26 -3.13 -2.25 2.20
C TYR A 26 -2.95 -2.02 3.70
N GLN A 27 -3.01 -0.77 4.16
CA GLN A 27 -2.95 -0.45 5.60
C GLN A 27 -4.08 -1.10 6.39
N GLN A 28 -5.30 -1.11 5.84
CA GLN A 28 -6.43 -1.83 6.44
C GLN A 28 -6.17 -3.34 6.52
N ALA A 29 -5.58 -3.94 5.46
CA ALA A 29 -5.24 -5.35 5.46
C ALA A 29 -4.15 -5.71 6.49
N ILE A 30 -3.15 -4.83 6.69
CA ILE A 30 -2.15 -4.96 7.76
C ILE A 30 -2.84 -4.98 9.12
N SER A 31 -3.70 -4.00 9.39
CA SER A 31 -4.40 -3.91 10.68
C SER A 31 -5.27 -5.14 10.97
N GLN A 32 -5.94 -5.69 9.94
CA GLN A 32 -6.68 -6.94 10.05
C GLN A 32 -5.75 -8.12 10.37
N PHE A 33 -4.62 -8.24 9.68
CA PHE A 33 -3.63 -9.28 9.96
C PHE A 33 -3.06 -9.19 11.38
N GLU A 34 -2.74 -7.99 11.85
CA GLU A 34 -2.28 -7.74 13.22
C GLU A 34 -3.34 -8.13 14.25
N THR A 35 -4.60 -7.77 14.01
CA THR A 35 -5.72 -8.11 14.90
C THR A 35 -5.90 -9.63 15.03
N GLU A 36 -5.92 -10.34 13.90
CA GLU A 36 -6.05 -11.80 13.89
C GLU A 36 -4.80 -12.47 14.51
N GLY A 37 -3.62 -11.90 14.29
CA GLY A 37 -2.35 -12.34 14.87
C GLY A 37 -2.32 -12.17 16.39
N GLN A 38 -2.80 -11.05 16.90
CA GLN A 38 -2.92 -10.79 18.34
C GLN A 38 -3.89 -11.78 19.00
N ALA A 39 -5.05 -12.04 18.37
CA ALA A 39 -5.98 -13.03 18.87
C ALA A 39 -5.38 -14.46 18.90
N LEU A 40 -4.55 -14.81 17.92
CA LEU A 40 -3.81 -16.09 17.94
C LEU A 40 -2.80 -16.13 19.09
N TYR A 41 -2.06 -15.05 19.30
CA TYR A 41 -1.10 -14.93 20.40
C TYR A 41 -1.78 -15.11 21.77
N ASP A 42 -2.94 -14.47 21.97
CA ASP A 42 -3.68 -14.58 23.23
C ASP A 42 -4.18 -16.01 23.48
N LEU A 43 -4.60 -16.73 22.44
CA LEU A 43 -4.97 -18.15 22.56
C LEU A 43 -3.78 -19.05 22.90
N LEU A 44 -2.62 -18.81 22.28
CA LEU A 44 -1.39 -19.55 22.59
C LEU A 44 -0.94 -19.31 24.03
N LYS A 45 -1.00 -18.06 24.50
CA LYS A 45 -0.68 -17.72 25.88
C LYS A 45 -1.63 -18.39 26.87
N LYS A 46 -2.94 -18.44 26.56
CA LYS A 46 -3.92 -19.19 27.38
C LYS A 46 -3.60 -20.68 27.41
N LYS A 47 -3.15 -21.26 26.29
CA LYS A 47 -2.76 -22.67 26.22
C LYS A 47 -1.58 -22.95 27.16
N GLU A 48 -0.54 -22.13 27.07
CA GLU A 48 0.65 -22.27 27.92
C GLU A 48 0.32 -22.21 29.42
N VAL A 49 -0.53 -21.26 29.83
CA VAL A 49 -0.98 -21.14 31.23
C VAL A 49 -1.77 -22.36 31.68
N LEU A 50 -2.65 -22.90 30.83
CA LEU A 50 -3.43 -24.10 31.14
C LEU A 50 -2.54 -25.35 31.26
N GLU A 51 -1.56 -25.50 30.38
CA GLU A 51 -0.60 -26.60 30.42
C GLU A 51 0.27 -26.56 31.68
N GLN A 52 0.77 -25.38 32.05
CA GLN A 52 1.51 -25.18 33.31
C GLN A 52 0.64 -25.54 34.52
N SER A 53 -0.59 -25.03 34.58
CA SER A 53 -1.55 -25.34 35.65
C SER A 53 -1.82 -26.84 35.75
N LEU A 54 -2.06 -27.52 34.63
CA LEU A 54 -2.26 -28.97 34.59
C LEU A 54 -1.02 -29.70 35.12
N GLN A 55 0.18 -29.30 34.68
CA GLN A 55 1.43 -29.92 35.09
C GLN A 55 1.68 -29.78 36.60
N THR A 56 1.44 -28.60 37.18
CA THR A 56 1.56 -28.38 38.63
C THR A 56 0.57 -29.23 39.40
N ASN A 57 -0.69 -29.28 38.96
CA ASN A 57 -1.72 -30.04 39.66
C ASN A 57 -1.51 -31.57 39.55
N LEU A 58 -0.93 -32.05 38.45
CA LEU A 58 -0.54 -33.46 38.31
C LEU A 58 0.57 -33.87 39.29
N GLN A 59 1.46 -32.96 39.69
CA GLN A 59 2.51 -33.23 40.69
C GLN A 59 1.95 -33.43 42.10
N VAL A 60 0.87 -32.72 42.44
CA VAL A 60 0.24 -32.78 43.77
C VAL A 60 -0.85 -33.86 43.85
N GLY A 61 -1.37 -34.27 42.69
CA GLY A 61 -2.47 -35.22 42.55
C GLY A 61 -3.79 -34.50 42.24
N ILE A 62 -4.51 -35.00 41.22
CA ILE A 62 -5.76 -34.40 40.74
C ILE A 62 -6.89 -35.42 40.76
N PRO A 63 -8.13 -35.00 41.09
CA PRO A 63 -9.32 -35.83 40.89
C PRO A 63 -9.54 -36.13 39.40
N ILE A 64 -9.92 -37.38 39.07
CA ILE A 64 -10.17 -37.83 37.69
C ILE A 64 -11.19 -36.94 36.96
N GLU A 65 -12.20 -36.44 37.68
CA GLU A 65 -13.21 -35.55 37.09
C GLU A 65 -12.61 -34.21 36.63
N SER A 66 -11.77 -33.58 37.45
CA SER A 66 -11.05 -32.35 37.09
C SER A 66 -10.10 -32.56 35.92
N LEU A 67 -9.43 -33.72 35.84
CA LEU A 67 -8.57 -34.08 34.71
C LEU A 67 -9.36 -34.15 33.40
N LYS A 68 -10.53 -34.81 33.41
CA LYS A 68 -11.41 -34.91 32.24
C LYS A 68 -11.90 -33.53 31.79
N GLN A 69 -12.29 -32.66 32.73
CA GLN A 69 -12.69 -31.29 32.41
C GLN A 69 -11.55 -30.51 31.75
N GLN A 70 -10.34 -30.57 32.31
CA GLN A 70 -9.16 -29.90 31.74
C GLN A 70 -8.81 -30.42 30.34
N GLN A 71 -8.89 -31.73 30.10
CA GLN A 71 -8.72 -32.30 28.76
C GLN A 71 -9.77 -31.78 27.76
N PHE A 72 -11.03 -31.70 28.17
CA PHE A 72 -12.10 -31.17 27.33
C PHE A 72 -11.85 -29.70 26.96
N PHE A 73 -11.46 -28.87 27.94
CA PHE A 73 -11.10 -27.47 27.68
C PHE A 73 -9.90 -27.35 26.75
N MET A 74 -8.86 -28.18 26.93
CA MET A 74 -7.69 -28.21 26.06
C MET A 74 -8.09 -28.54 24.62
N GLY A 75 -8.91 -29.58 24.41
CA GLY A 75 -9.38 -29.95 23.08
C GLY A 75 -10.21 -28.84 22.40
N ASN A 76 -11.03 -28.10 23.15
CA ASN A 76 -11.74 -26.94 22.60
C ASN A 76 -10.80 -25.78 22.27
N LEU A 77 -9.79 -25.53 23.12
CA LEU A 77 -8.78 -24.52 22.86
C LEU A 77 -7.99 -24.83 21.60
N GLU A 78 -7.60 -26.09 21.39
CA GLU A 78 -6.91 -26.52 20.17
C GLU A 78 -7.75 -26.34 18.90
N LYS A 79 -9.06 -26.65 18.97
CA LYS A 79 -9.99 -26.36 17.85
C LYS A 79 -10.05 -24.87 17.54
N ASN A 80 -10.15 -24.03 18.57
CA ASN A 80 -10.17 -22.57 18.41
C ASN A 80 -8.85 -22.05 17.82
N LEU A 81 -7.72 -22.60 18.26
CA LEU A 81 -6.39 -22.25 17.78
C LEU A 81 -6.24 -22.62 16.29
N LEU A 82 -6.66 -23.82 15.88
CA LEU A 82 -6.68 -24.23 14.47
C LEU A 82 -7.53 -23.29 13.61
N HIS A 83 -8.71 -22.89 14.11
CA HIS A 83 -9.56 -21.94 13.41
C HIS A 83 -8.89 -20.56 13.29
N GLN A 84 -8.30 -20.07 14.38
CA GLN A 84 -7.63 -18.77 14.41
C GLN A 84 -6.39 -18.74 13.51
N GLN A 85 -5.60 -19.82 13.47
CA GLN A 85 -4.48 -19.96 12.54
C GLN A 85 -4.92 -19.87 11.08
N LYS A 86 -6.07 -20.46 10.72
CA LYS A 86 -6.63 -20.32 9.37
C LYS A 86 -6.99 -18.87 9.06
N LYS A 87 -7.59 -18.14 10.01
CA LYS A 87 -7.88 -16.70 9.85
C LYS A 87 -6.60 -15.87 9.64
N VAL A 88 -5.57 -16.09 10.46
CA VAL A 88 -4.28 -15.41 10.32
C VAL A 88 -3.65 -15.70 8.94
N SER A 89 -3.69 -16.96 8.50
CA SER A 89 -3.20 -17.34 7.17
C SER A 89 -3.98 -16.64 6.05
N HIS A 90 -5.32 -16.59 6.16
CA HIS A 90 -6.16 -15.88 5.20
C HIS A 90 -5.89 -14.36 5.19
N ALA A 91 -5.80 -13.74 6.37
CA ALA A 91 -5.47 -12.32 6.50
C ALA A 91 -4.09 -11.99 5.91
N ARG A 92 -3.10 -12.87 6.11
CA ARG A 92 -1.78 -12.73 5.47
C ARG A 92 -1.86 -12.81 3.96
N ALA A 93 -2.58 -13.79 3.41
CA ALA A 93 -2.76 -13.91 1.97
C ALA A 93 -3.46 -12.68 1.37
N PHE A 94 -4.49 -12.17 2.05
CA PHE A 94 -5.19 -10.95 1.66
C PHE A 94 -4.28 -9.72 1.72
N MET A 95 -3.49 -9.56 2.78
CA MET A 95 -2.49 -8.49 2.90
C MET A 95 -1.49 -8.51 1.76
N ASN A 96 -0.92 -9.69 1.43
CA ASN A 96 0.03 -9.83 0.33
C ASN A 96 -0.60 -9.46 -1.03
N LEU A 97 -1.87 -9.82 -1.25
CA LEU A 97 -2.59 -9.43 -2.46
C LEU A 97 -2.73 -7.90 -2.58
N LYS A 98 -3.02 -7.22 -1.47
CA LYS A 98 -3.12 -5.76 -1.43
C LYS A 98 -1.76 -5.09 -1.62
N GLU A 99 -0.69 -5.69 -1.10
CA GLU A 99 0.69 -5.24 -1.31
C GLU A 99 1.07 -5.23 -2.80
N GLU A 100 0.83 -6.33 -3.50
CA GLU A 100 1.12 -6.43 -4.94
C GLU A 100 0.28 -5.41 -5.74
N LYS A 101 -1.01 -5.23 -5.39
CA LYS A 101 -1.85 -4.19 -6.02
C LYS A 101 -1.27 -2.78 -5.79
N LEU A 102 -0.84 -2.45 -4.57
CA LEU A 102 -0.21 -1.16 -4.28
C LEU A 102 1.08 -0.96 -5.09
N LYS A 103 1.88 -2.02 -5.23
CA LYS A 103 3.11 -1.99 -6.01
C LYS A 103 2.83 -1.74 -7.50
N GLU A 104 1.84 -2.41 -8.07
CA GLU A 104 1.39 -2.19 -9.44
C GLU A 104 0.94 -0.73 -9.67
N GLN A 105 0.07 -0.21 -8.81
CA GLN A 105 -0.42 1.17 -8.88
C GLN A 105 0.71 2.20 -8.69
N SER A 106 1.67 1.91 -7.81
CA SER A 106 2.85 2.75 -7.60
C SER A 106 3.76 2.78 -8.83
N MET A 107 3.95 1.64 -9.50
CA MET A 107 4.71 1.58 -10.75
C MET A 107 4.00 2.34 -11.87
N GLU A 108 2.68 2.19 -12.00
CA GLU A 108 1.90 2.90 -13.01
C GLU A 108 1.93 4.42 -12.79
N CYS A 109 1.70 4.88 -11.55
CA CYS A 109 1.81 6.30 -11.20
C CYS A 109 3.18 6.87 -11.59
N LYS A 110 4.28 6.18 -11.24
CA LYS A 110 5.64 6.61 -11.61
C LYS A 110 5.85 6.70 -13.13
N LYS A 111 5.28 5.78 -13.91
CA LYS A 111 5.35 5.84 -15.37
C LYS A 111 4.72 7.14 -15.89
N TYR A 112 3.54 7.50 -15.39
CA TYR A 112 2.88 8.74 -15.79
C TYR A 112 3.57 9.99 -15.29
N GLU A 113 4.18 9.98 -14.10
CA GLU A 113 5.03 11.10 -13.62
C GLU A 113 6.18 11.37 -14.59
N VAL A 114 6.89 10.31 -15.00
CA VAL A 114 7.99 10.44 -15.96
C VAL A 114 7.51 10.94 -17.33
N LEU A 115 6.32 10.53 -17.78
CA LEU A 115 5.75 11.00 -19.05
C LEU A 115 5.35 12.48 -18.98
N ASP A 116 4.71 12.90 -17.89
CA ASP A 116 4.32 14.29 -17.65
C ASP A 116 5.55 15.22 -17.59
N ASP A 117 6.61 14.79 -16.90
CA ASP A 117 7.88 15.54 -16.84
C ASP A 117 8.54 15.68 -18.22
N LYS A 118 8.50 14.62 -19.04
CA LYS A 118 9.02 14.67 -20.42
C LYS A 118 8.19 15.59 -21.29
N GLU A 119 6.86 15.53 -21.19
CA GLU A 119 5.94 16.40 -21.91
C GLU A 119 6.21 17.88 -21.55
N LYS A 120 6.30 18.20 -20.25
CA LYS A 120 6.62 19.56 -19.77
C LYS A 120 7.95 20.08 -20.29
N LYS A 121 9.00 19.25 -20.29
CA LYS A 121 10.30 19.61 -20.87
C LYS A 121 10.22 19.87 -22.37
N PHE A 122 9.48 19.04 -23.10
CA PHE A 122 9.27 19.21 -24.53
C PHE A 122 8.56 20.52 -24.86
N TRP A 123 7.45 20.82 -24.19
CA TRP A 123 6.71 22.07 -24.38
C TRP A 123 7.58 23.29 -24.07
N LYS A 124 8.31 23.27 -22.94
CA LYS A 124 9.23 24.36 -22.58
C LYS A 124 10.31 24.60 -23.66
N GLN A 125 10.89 23.53 -24.21
CA GLN A 125 11.86 23.66 -25.28
C GLN A 125 11.24 24.19 -26.58
N ASN A 126 10.01 23.80 -26.88
CA ASN A 126 9.30 24.29 -28.04
C ASN A 126 8.94 25.77 -27.92
N ASP A 127 8.45 26.21 -26.75
CA ASP A 127 8.15 27.62 -26.47
C ASP A 127 9.41 28.48 -26.61
N LEU A 128 10.54 28.05 -26.06
CA LEU A 128 11.82 28.76 -26.21
C LEU A 128 12.28 28.85 -27.68
N LYS A 129 12.05 27.80 -28.49
CA LYS A 129 12.36 27.82 -29.92
C LYS A 129 11.48 28.81 -30.67
N VAL A 130 10.17 28.83 -30.38
CA VAL A 130 9.22 29.76 -31.00
C VAL A 130 9.55 31.21 -30.63
N GLU A 131 9.88 31.47 -29.36
CA GLU A 131 10.33 32.79 -28.91
C GLU A 131 11.62 33.23 -29.60
N ALA A 132 12.61 32.34 -29.72
CA ALA A 132 13.86 32.64 -30.42
C ALA A 132 13.62 32.99 -31.90
N THR A 133 12.81 32.19 -32.62
CA THR A 133 12.46 32.49 -34.01
C THR A 133 11.73 33.81 -34.16
N PHE A 134 10.84 34.15 -33.23
CA PHE A 134 10.12 35.42 -33.24
C PHE A 134 11.06 36.62 -33.00
N ILE A 135 12.03 36.48 -32.09
CA ILE A 135 13.06 37.52 -31.85
C ILE A 135 13.94 37.72 -33.09
N ASP A 136 14.34 36.64 -33.76
CA ASP A 136 15.14 36.70 -34.99
C ASP A 136 14.37 37.44 -36.10
N GLU A 137 13.09 37.09 -36.30
CA GLU A 137 12.22 37.77 -37.28
C GLU A 137 12.07 39.27 -36.98
N LEU A 138 11.84 39.63 -35.72
CA LEU A 138 11.72 41.03 -35.30
C LEU A 138 13.01 41.82 -35.55
N SER A 139 14.16 41.19 -35.31
CA SER A 139 15.49 41.77 -35.51
C SER A 139 15.75 42.06 -37.00
N ILE A 140 15.37 41.13 -37.89
CA ILE A 140 15.46 41.32 -39.34
C ILE A 140 14.57 42.50 -39.79
N LEU A 141 13.32 42.55 -39.31
CA LEU A 141 12.40 43.64 -39.64
C LEU A 141 12.97 45.00 -39.21
N GLN A 142 13.44 45.11 -37.97
CA GLN A 142 14.05 46.34 -37.45
C GLN A 142 15.28 46.75 -38.25
N TYR A 143 16.17 45.81 -38.57
CA TYR A 143 17.35 46.09 -39.39
C TYR A 143 16.96 46.63 -40.78
N SER A 144 16.00 45.99 -41.45
CA SER A 144 15.53 46.39 -42.78
C SER A 144 14.87 47.78 -42.81
N GLN A 145 14.25 48.20 -41.70
CA GLN A 145 13.69 49.54 -41.55
C GLN A 145 14.77 50.60 -41.35
N HIS A 146 15.87 50.26 -40.67
CA HIS A 146 17.00 51.18 -40.48
C HIS A 146 17.84 51.39 -41.74
N THR A 147 17.94 50.40 -42.62
CA THR A 147 18.69 50.52 -43.90
C THR A 147 17.93 51.26 -45.01
N ASN A 148 16.61 51.47 -44.86
CA ASN A 148 15.76 52.19 -45.82
C ASN A 148 15.59 53.69 -45.47
N ARG A 149 16.47 54.26 -44.63
CA ARG A 149 16.58 55.69 -44.31
C ARG A 149 17.94 56.22 -44.77
#